data_AF-A0A419JWG8-F1
#
_entry.id   AF-A0A419JWG8-F1
#
_cell.length_a   1.000
_cell.length_b   1.000
_cell.length_c   1.000
_cell.angle_alpha   90.00
_cell.angle_beta   90.00
_cell.angle_gamma   90.00
#
_symmetry.space_group_name_H-M   'P 1'
#
loop_
_entity.id
_entity.type
_entity.pdbx_description
1 polymer ?
#
loop_
_entity_poly.entity_id
_entity_poly.type
_entity_poly.pdbx_seq_one_letter_code
_entity_poly.pdbx_strand_id
1 'polypeptide(L)' 'MDVNADRLKMMAALSKRLVEKEGVDLKVESTTDQRESLVDADFVITAISVGGFDAWGKRH' A
#
# COMPACT_ATOMS: atom_id res chain seq x y z
N MET A 1 -0.73 -3.20 -0.75
CA MET A 1 -1.82 -3.72 0.08
C MET A 1 -2.14 -2.70 1.15
N ASP A 2 -3.43 -2.51 1.44
CA ASP A 2 -3.88 -1.65 2.54
C ASP A 2 -5.30 -2.03 2.94
N VAL A 3 -5.65 -1.95 4.22
CA VAL A 3 -7.02 -2.19 4.69
C VAL A 3 -7.97 -1.05 4.31
N ASN A 4 -7.45 0.15 4.03
CA ASN A 4 -8.24 1.29 3.59
C ASN A 4 -8.27 1.36 2.05
N ALA A 5 -9.43 0.98 1.47
CA ALA A 5 -9.61 0.91 0.03
C ALA A 5 -9.44 2.25 -0.70
N ASP A 6 -9.88 3.36 -0.10
CA ASP A 6 -9.79 4.69 -0.72
C ASP A 6 -8.34 5.18 -0.81
N ARG A 7 -7.59 5.04 0.29
CA ARG A 7 -6.15 5.33 0.31
C ARG A 7 -5.40 4.43 -0.68
N LEU A 8 -5.74 3.13 -0.70
CA LEU A 8 -5.13 2.17 -1.63
C LEU A 8 -5.37 2.55 -3.09
N LYS A 9 -6.61 2.91 -3.44
CA LYS A 9 -6.98 3.32 -4.81
C LYS A 9 -6.21 4.56 -5.25
N MET A 10 -6.07 5.55 -4.37
CA MET A 10 -5.30 6.76 -4.65
C MET A 10 -3.83 6.43 -4.90
N MET A 11 -3.20 5.64 -4.02
CA MET A 11 -1.79 5.29 -4.14
C MET A 11 -1.52 4.42 -5.37
N ALA A 12 -2.39 3.45 -5.67
CA ALA A 12 -2.26 2.64 -6.87
C ALA A 12 -2.30 3.49 -8.16
N ALA A 13 -3.17 4.51 -8.21
CA ALA A 13 -3.24 5.43 -9.35
C ALA A 13 -1.96 6.29 -9.47
N LEU A 14 -1.42 6.77 -8.35
CA LEU A 14 -0.16 7.53 -8.35
C LEU A 14 1.03 6.67 -8.77
N SER A 15 1.14 5.44 -8.27
CA SER A 15 2.21 4.50 -8.65
C SER A 15 2.15 4.16 -10.14
N LYS A 16 0.97 3.89 -10.70
CA LYS A 16 0.81 3.64 -12.13
C LYS A 16 1.26 4.83 -12.99
N ARG A 17 0.86 6.04 -12.62
CA ARG A 17 1.32 7.27 -13.29
C ARG A 17 2.83 7.46 -13.22
N LEU A 18 3.47 7.08 -12.11
CA LEU A 18 4.92 7.14 -11.97
C LEU A 18 5.59 6.15 -12.93
N VAL A 19 5.12 4.91 -12.98
CA VAL A 19 5.63 3.90 -13.92
C VAL A 19 5.51 4.37 -15.37
N GLU A 20 4.34 4.88 -15.76
CA GLU A 20 4.09 5.43 -17.10
C GLU A 20 5.02 6.60 -17.42
N LYS A 21 5.21 7.52 -16.47
CA LYS A 21 6.05 8.70 -16.63
C LYS A 21 7.53 8.35 -16.79
N GLU A 22 8.02 7.40 -16.00
CA GLU A 22 9.43 6.99 -16.04
C GLU A 22 9.73 6.02 -17.19
N GLY A 23 8.70 5.49 -17.87
CA GLY A 23 8.86 4.62 -19.04
C GLY A 23 9.49 3.27 -18.70
N VAL A 24 9.28 2.78 -17.47
CA VAL A 24 9.84 1.52 -16.97
C VAL A 24 8.82 0.39 -17.03
N ASP A 25 9.29 -0.83 -17.26
CA ASP A 25 8.44 -2.03 -17.29
C ASP A 25 8.21 -2.57 -15.86
N LEU A 26 7.27 -1.97 -15.14
CA LEU A 26 6.89 -2.38 -13.79
C LEU A 26 5.38 -2.63 -13.71
N LYS A 27 4.99 -3.77 -13.12
CA LYS A 27 3.59 -4.08 -12.84
C LYS A 27 3.21 -3.63 -11.43
N VAL A 28 2.09 -2.90 -11.31
CA VAL A 28 1.54 -2.45 -10.03
C VAL A 28 0.22 -3.16 -9.74
N GLU A 29 0.19 -3.92 -8.66
CA GLU A 29 -0.99 -4.63 -8.16
C GLU A 29 -1.37 -4.13 -6.76
N SER A 30 -2.66 -4.15 -6.45
CA SER A 30 -3.18 -3.66 -5.17
C SER A 30 -4.35 -4.51 -4.71
N THR A 31 -4.30 -4.95 -3.46
CA THR A 31 -5.37 -5.72 -2.81
C THR A 31 -5.61 -5.20 -1.38
N THR A 32 -6.82 -5.37 -0.88
CA THR A 32 -7.19 -5.16 0.53
C THR A 32 -7.07 -6.45 1.35
N ASP A 33 -6.84 -7.60 0.71
CA ASP A 33 -6.59 -8.88 1.38
C ASP A 33 -5.08 -9.03 1.66
N GLN A 34 -4.73 -9.15 2.94
CA GLN A 34 -3.35 -9.35 3.36
C GLN A 34 -2.79 -10.68 2.87
N ARG A 35 -3.56 -11.77 2.90
CA ARG A 35 -3.06 -13.10 2.55
C ARG A 35 -2.69 -13.15 1.08
N GLU A 36 -3.56 -12.61 0.22
CA GLU A 36 -3.28 -12.47 -1.21
C GLU A 36 -1.98 -11.70 -1.46
N SER A 37 -1.72 -10.62 -0.71
CA SER A 37 -0.51 -9.82 -0.88
C SER A 37 0.81 -10.49 -0.49
N LEU A 38 0.73 -11.63 0.21
CA LEU A 38 1.90 -12.39 0.67
C LEU A 38 2.21 -13.61 -0.22
N VAL A 39 1.26 -14.02 -1.07
CA VAL A 39 1.46 -15.15 -1.98
C VAL A 39 2.55 -14.79 -2.99
N ASP A 40 3.52 -15.69 -3.15
CA ASP A 40 4.65 -15.57 -4.07
C ASP A 40 5.55 -14.32 -3.88
N ALA A 41 5.48 -13.66 -2.72
CA ALA A 41 6.32 -12.50 -2.42
C ALA A 41 7.74 -12.93 -2.02
N ASP A 42 8.75 -12.51 -2.78
CA ASP A 42 10.17 -12.70 -2.41
C ASP A 42 10.58 -11.82 -1.22
N PHE A 43 10.00 -10.61 -1.15
CA PHE A 43 10.28 -9.62 -0.13
C PHE A 43 9.00 -8.94 0.36
N VAL A 44 8.97 -8.61 1.65
CA VAL A 44 7.84 -7.90 2.28
C VAL A 44 8.37 -6.65 2.98
N ILE A 45 7.85 -5.49 2.60
CA ILE A 45 8.13 -4.21 3.27
C ILE A 45 6.94 -3.86 4.16
N THR A 46 7.16 -3.83 5.47
CA THR A 46 6.12 -3.48 6.44
C THR A 46 6.18 -2.00 6.78
N ALA A 47 5.23 -1.22 6.26
CA ALA A 47 5.08 0.21 6.53
C ALA A 47 3.65 0.53 7.01
N ILE A 48 3.23 -0.15 8.08
CA ILE A 48 1.86 -0.04 8.62
C ILE A 48 1.88 0.70 9.96
N SER A 49 0.87 1.54 10.20
CA SER A 49 0.62 2.19 11.49
C SER A 49 -0.76 1.80 11.98
N VAL A 50 -0.82 0.72 12.76
CA VAL A 50 -2.09 0.20 13.29
C VAL A 50 -2.67 1.21 14.27
N GLY A 51 -3.95 1.54 14.08
CA GLY A 51 -4.67 2.53 14.90
C GLY A 51 -4.33 3.99 14.58
N GLY A 52 -3.34 4.28 13.72
CA GLY A 52 -3.00 5.63 13.28
C GLY A 52 -2.81 6.61 14.42
N PHE A 53 -2.95 7.92 14.17
CA PHE A 53 -2.74 8.95 15.19
C PHE A 53 -3.58 8.76 16.46
N ASP A 54 -4.76 8.16 16.37
CA ASP A 54 -5.61 7.90 17.54
C ASP A 54 -4.95 6.95 18.55
N ALA A 55 -4.16 5.99 18.07
CA ALA A 55 -3.44 5.05 18.93
C ALA A 55 -2.21 5.68 19.61
N TRP A 56 -1.56 6.64 18.94
CA TRP A 56 -0.31 7.26 19.44
C TRP A 56 -0.55 8.61 20.15
N GLY A 57 -1.71 9.24 19.92
CA GLY A 57 -2.00 10.63 20.25
C GLY A 57 -2.87 10.89 21.49
N LYS A 58 -3.30 9.87 22.23
CA LYS A 58 -3.91 10.09 23.56
C LYS A 58 -2.83 10.18 24.64
N ARG A 59 -2.15 11.32 24.71
CA ARG A 59 -1.64 11.83 25.98
C ARG A 59 -2.75 12.67 26.62
N HIS A 60 -3.11 12.33 27.85
CA HIS A 60 -3.78 13.26 28.75
C HIS A 60 -2.93 14.52 28.94
#